data_AF-A0A522YR26-F1
#
_entry.id   AF-A0A522YR26-F1
#
_cell.length_a   1.000
_cell.length_b   1.000
_cell.length_c   1.000
_cell.angle_alpha   90.00
_cell.angle_beta   90.00
_cell.angle_gamma   90.00
#
_symmetry.space_group_name_H-M   'P 1'
#
loop_
_entity.id
_entity.type
_entity.pdbx_description
1 polymer ?
#
loop_
_entity_poly.entity_id
_entity_poly.type
_entity_poly.pdbx_seq_one_letter_code
_entity_poly.pdbx_strand_id
1 'polypeptide(L)'
;MSARSRAAVAVFAGAFLLYLACLPPGLAPYRDAGEFAVAAHTLGVAHPPSYPLYVLAGRAMDALPFASTAYRLALFSALCTAGAAAALAWAVGSPWAGLAAG
;
A
#
# COMPACT_ATOMS: atom_id res chain seq x y z
N MET A 1 -8.95 -24.12 3.03
CA MET A 1 -8.26 -22.91 3.57
C MET A 1 -8.25 -22.96 5.09
N SER A 2 -7.12 -22.65 5.73
CA SER A 2 -7.02 -22.55 7.21
C SER A 2 -7.86 -21.38 7.74
N ALA A 3 -8.26 -21.42 9.03
CA ALA A 3 -8.97 -20.30 9.67
C ALA A 3 -8.18 -18.99 9.60
N ARG A 4 -6.86 -19.09 9.75
CA ARG A 4 -5.92 -17.99 9.63
C ARG A 4 -5.90 -17.37 8.24
N SER A 5 -5.89 -18.21 7.20
CA SER A 5 -5.98 -17.75 5.81
C SER A 5 -7.30 -17.03 5.55
N ARG A 6 -8.42 -17.51 6.11
CA ARG A 6 -9.72 -16.83 5.99
C ARG A 6 -9.71 -15.45 6.67
N ALA A 7 -9.15 -15.36 7.87
CA ALA A 7 -9.02 -14.09 8.57
C ALA A 7 -8.15 -13.08 7.79
N ALA A 8 -6.99 -13.52 7.28
CA ALA A 8 -6.12 -12.66 6.47
C ALA A 8 -6.81 -12.16 5.20
N VAL A 9 -7.56 -13.02 4.49
CA VAL A 9 -8.35 -12.62 3.30
C VAL A 9 -9.45 -11.63 3.68
N ALA A 10 -10.15 -11.83 4.78
CA ALA A 10 -11.18 -10.91 5.26
C ALA A 10 -10.58 -9.54 5.62
N VAL A 11 -9.43 -9.53 6.31
CA VAL A 11 -8.69 -8.30 6.66
C VAL A 11 -8.22 -7.58 5.39
N PHE A 12 -7.66 -8.31 4.42
CA PHE A 12 -7.26 -7.73 3.14
C PHE A 12 -8.44 -7.07 2.44
N ALA A 13 -9.53 -7.80 2.25
CA ALA A 13 -10.70 -7.31 1.53
C ALA A 13 -11.34 -6.11 2.24
N GLY A 14 -11.53 -6.20 3.57
CA GLY A 14 -12.10 -5.11 4.36
C GLY A 14 -11.24 -3.85 4.33
N ALA A 15 -9.93 -3.98 4.57
CA ALA A 15 -9.01 -2.84 4.54
C ALA A 15 -8.91 -2.24 3.13
N PHE A 16 -8.80 -3.07 2.08
CA PHE A 16 -8.70 -2.60 0.71
C PHE A 16 -9.96 -1.86 0.27
N LEU A 17 -11.16 -2.40 0.55
CA LEU A 17 -12.42 -1.75 0.24
C LEU A 17 -12.59 -0.43 1.00
N LEU A 18 -12.18 -0.39 2.28
CA LEU A 18 -12.19 0.84 3.07
C LEU A 18 -11.28 1.90 2.45
N TYR A 19 -10.03 1.56 2.14
CA TYR A 19 -9.11 2.50 1.52
C TYR A 19 -9.60 2.93 0.15
N LEU A 20 -10.11 2.01 -0.67
CA LEU A 20 -10.67 2.31 -1.99
C LEU A 20 -11.85 3.30 -1.91
N ALA A 21 -12.72 3.16 -0.90
CA ALA A 21 -13.83 4.07 -0.67
C ALA A 21 -13.37 5.46 -0.18
N CYS A 22 -12.21 5.55 0.47
CA CYS A 22 -11.63 6.79 0.97
C CYS A 22 -10.59 7.41 0.02
N LEU A 23 -10.35 6.82 -1.15
CA LEU A 23 -9.35 7.29 -2.09
C LEU A 23 -9.76 8.65 -2.69
N PRO A 24 -8.86 9.65 -2.71
CA PRO A 24 -9.15 10.89 -3.41
C PRO A 24 -9.24 10.64 -4.93
N PRO A 25 -10.15 11.31 -5.65
CA PRO A 25 -10.30 11.16 -7.11
C PRO A 25 -9.11 11.72 -7.91
N GLY A 26 -8.18 12.42 -7.25
CA GLY A 26 -7.00 13.01 -7.83
C GLY A 26 -5.87 13.11 -6.80
N LEU A 27 -4.96 14.06 -7.00
CA LEU A 27 -3.87 14.28 -6.06
C LEU A 27 -4.41 14.74 -4.70
N ALA A 28 -4.06 13.99 -3.65
CA ALA A 28 -4.41 14.37 -2.29
C ALA A 28 -3.72 15.72 -1.94
N PRO A 29 -4.45 16.75 -1.48
CA PRO A 29 -3.88 18.03 -1.12
C PRO A 29 -3.24 18.00 0.28
N TYR A 30 -2.54 16.91 0.62
CA TYR A 30 -2.03 16.69 1.96
C TYR A 30 -0.60 16.14 1.94
N ARG A 31 0.26 16.70 2.80
CA ARG A 31 1.62 16.24 3.09
C ARG A 31 2.46 16.07 1.82
N ASP A 32 3.06 14.89 1.69
CA ASP A 32 4.07 14.45 0.76
C ASP A 32 3.47 13.75 -0.48
N ALA A 33 2.13 13.65 -0.58
CA ALA A 33 1.48 12.96 -1.69
C ALA A 33 1.90 13.51 -3.07
N GLY A 34 2.05 14.84 -3.18
CA GLY A 34 2.58 15.49 -4.38
C GLY A 34 4.04 15.13 -4.67
N GLU A 35 4.88 15.16 -3.64
CA GLU A 35 6.31 14.84 -3.77
C GLU A 35 6.52 13.39 -4.20
N PHE A 36 5.78 12.45 -3.61
CA PHE A 36 5.83 11.04 -3.99
C PHE A 36 5.24 10.77 -5.38
N ALA A 37 4.18 11.49 -5.79
CA ALA A 37 3.63 11.36 -7.13
C ALA A 37 4.63 11.81 -8.20
N VAL A 38 5.29 12.95 -7.97
CA VAL A 38 6.34 13.46 -8.86
C VAL A 38 7.54 12.53 -8.85
N ALA A 39 8.03 12.12 -7.67
CA ALA A 39 9.20 11.24 -7.54
C ALA A 39 8.98 9.90 -8.25
N ALA A 40 7.80 9.27 -8.08
CA ALA A 40 7.46 8.03 -8.79
C ALA A 40 7.36 8.23 -10.31
N HIS A 41 6.85 9.37 -10.78
CA HIS A 41 6.73 9.67 -12.21
C HIS A 41 8.07 9.93 -12.89
N THR A 42 8.97 10.65 -12.21
CA THR A 42 10.27 11.09 -12.75
C THR A 42 11.45 10.22 -12.34
N LEU A 43 11.23 9.21 -11.49
CA LEU A 43 12.29 8.46 -10.79
C LEU A 43 13.20 9.36 -9.94
N GLY A 44 12.62 10.43 -9.38
CA GLY A 44 13.30 11.37 -8.50
C GLY A 44 13.31 10.96 -7.04
N VAL A 45 13.74 11.89 -6.18
CA VAL A 45 13.75 11.75 -4.72
C VAL A 45 12.74 12.76 -4.14
N ALA A 46 11.80 12.29 -3.32
CA ALA A 46 10.82 13.16 -2.65
C ALA A 46 11.51 14.08 -1.62
N HIS A 47 12.02 13.51 -0.54
CA HIS A 47 12.81 14.20 0.48
C HIS A 47 13.72 13.19 1.23
N PRO A 48 14.75 13.61 1.99
CA PRO A 48 15.50 12.73 2.89
C PRO A 48 14.54 12.06 3.89
N PRO A 49 14.59 10.73 4.14
CA PRO A 49 15.64 9.73 3.86
C PRO A 49 15.55 9.00 2.50
N SER A 50 14.73 9.49 1.55
CA SER A 50 14.36 8.84 0.29
C SER A 50 13.58 7.52 0.44
N TYR A 51 12.92 7.09 -0.64
CA TYR A 51 12.05 5.90 -0.68
C TYR A 51 12.19 5.10 -1.99
N PRO A 52 13.38 4.59 -2.31
CA PRO A 52 13.70 4.04 -3.64
C PRO A 52 12.81 2.87 -4.05
N LEU A 53 12.50 1.95 -3.12
CA LEU A 53 11.61 0.82 -3.40
C LEU A 53 10.21 1.29 -3.80
N TYR A 54 9.66 2.26 -3.07
CA TYR A 54 8.35 2.83 -3.38
C TYR A 54 8.37 3.57 -4.72
N VAL A 55 9.42 4.35 -5.00
CA VAL A 55 9.55 5.09 -6.27
C VAL A 55 9.60 4.14 -7.47
N LEU A 56 10.39 3.07 -7.39
CA LEU A 56 10.50 2.09 -8.47
C LEU A 56 9.20 1.29 -8.68
N ALA A 57 8.58 0.81 -7.60
CA ALA A 57 7.31 0.09 -7.68
C ALA A 57 6.15 1.02 -8.13
N GLY A 58 6.16 2.25 -7.62
CA GLY A 58 5.23 3.31 -8.02
C GLY A 58 5.38 3.67 -9.50
N ARG A 59 6.60 3.71 -10.03
CA ARG A 59 6.84 3.92 -11.47
C ARG A 59 6.24 2.79 -12.32
N ALA A 60 6.34 1.54 -11.85
CA ALA A 60 5.73 0.41 -12.53
C ALA A 60 4.19 0.51 -12.54
N MET A 61 3.58 0.97 -11.44
CA MET A 61 2.13 1.26 -11.41
C MET A 61 1.75 2.47 -12.24
N ASP A 62 2.57 3.51 -12.25
CA ASP A 62 2.35 4.72 -13.03
C ASP A 62 2.33 4.44 -14.55
N ALA A 63 3.04 3.41 -15.01
CA ALA A 63 3.05 2.98 -16.40
C ALA A 63 1.72 2.36 -16.89
N LEU A 64 0.79 2.03 -15.98
CA LEU A 64 -0.51 1.46 -16.37
C LEU A 64 -1.42 2.55 -16.97
N PRO A 65 -2.07 2.31 -18.12
CA PRO A 65 -2.80 3.35 -18.85
C PRO A 65 -4.24 3.54 -18.34
N PHE A 66 -4.43 3.81 -17.05
CA PHE A 66 -5.75 4.11 -16.48
C PHE A 66 -5.69 5.19 -15.40
N ALA A 67 -6.72 6.02 -15.32
CA ALA A 67 -6.83 7.12 -14.34
C ALA A 67 -5.63 8.09 -14.36
N SER A 68 -5.51 8.93 -13.33
CA SER A 68 -4.37 9.82 -13.15
C SER A 68 -3.21 9.11 -12.45
N THR A 69 -1.97 9.60 -12.64
CA THR A 69 -0.79 9.12 -11.90
C THR A 69 -1.02 9.10 -10.38
N ALA A 70 -1.58 10.19 -9.86
CA ALA A 70 -1.88 10.30 -8.43
C ALA A 70 -2.87 9.22 -7.97
N TYR A 71 -3.92 8.96 -8.74
CA TYR A 71 -4.89 7.91 -8.41
C TYR A 71 -4.26 6.51 -8.45
N ARG A 72 -3.45 6.20 -9.47
CA ARG A 72 -2.74 4.91 -9.57
C ARG A 72 -1.83 4.67 -8.37
N LEU A 73 -1.12 5.70 -7.91
CA LEU A 73 -0.22 5.61 -6.75
C LEU A 73 -0.98 5.53 -5.42
N ALA A 74 -2.11 6.22 -5.29
CA ALA A 74 -3.00 6.07 -4.13
C ALA A 74 -3.57 4.63 -4.07
N LEU A 75 -3.96 4.07 -5.21
CA LEU A 75 -4.46 2.70 -5.32
C LEU A 75 -3.37 1.69 -4.98
N PHE A 76 -2.14 1.92 -5.46
CA PHE A 76 -0.98 1.12 -5.10
C PHE A 76 -0.74 1.12 -3.59
N SER A 77 -0.78 2.31 -2.97
CA SER A 77 -0.63 2.46 -1.52
C SER A 77 -1.74 1.73 -0.74
N ALA A 78 -2.98 1.78 -1.23
CA ALA A 78 -4.09 1.03 -0.64
C ALA A 78 -3.86 -0.50 -0.71
N LEU A 79 -3.38 -1.02 -1.84
CA LEU A 79 -3.03 -2.43 -2.01
C LEU A 79 -1.93 -2.86 -1.05
N CYS A 80 -0.85 -2.08 -0.96
CA CYS A 80 0.26 -2.36 -0.05
C CYS A 80 -0.19 -2.34 1.42
N THR A 81 -1.03 -1.37 1.80
CA THR A 81 -1.51 -1.24 3.18
C THR A 81 -2.43 -2.39 3.56
N ALA A 82 -3.38 -2.75 2.69
CA ALA A 82 -4.25 -3.92 2.91
C ALA A 82 -3.44 -5.23 2.94
N GLY A 83 -2.44 -5.36 2.08
CA GLY A 83 -1.52 -6.50 2.04
C GLY A 83 -0.72 -6.64 3.33
N ALA A 84 -0.16 -5.54 3.84
CA ALA A 84 0.57 -5.53 5.11
C ALA A 84 -0.33 -5.91 6.28
N ALA A 85 -1.56 -5.38 6.34
CA ALA A 85 -2.53 -5.73 7.37
C ALA A 85 -2.91 -7.22 7.34
N ALA A 86 -3.11 -7.78 6.15
CA ALA A 86 -3.40 -9.20 5.96
C ALA A 86 -2.22 -10.10 6.35
N ALA A 87 -1.00 -9.71 5.98
CA ALA A 87 0.23 -10.41 6.35
C ALA A 87 0.42 -10.40 7.88
N LEU A 88 0.16 -9.27 8.53
CA LEU A 88 0.20 -9.16 9.99
C LEU A 88 -0.86 -10.05 10.66
N ALA A 89 -2.11 -10.02 10.19
CA ALA A 89 -3.18 -10.87 10.70
C ALA A 89 -2.83 -12.37 10.55
N TRP A 90 -2.20 -12.72 9.43
CA TRP A 90 -1.71 -14.08 9.22
C TRP A 90 -0.52 -14.42 10.12
N ALA A 91 0.42 -13.51 10.33
CA ALA A 91 1.59 -13.76 11.18
C ALA A 91 1.21 -13.93 12.66
N VAL A 92 0.33 -13.07 13.18
CA VAL A 92 -0.11 -13.12 14.58
C VAL A 92 -0.92 -14.37 14.90
N GLY A 93 -1.71 -14.87 13.95
CA GLY A 93 -2.44 -16.14 14.12
C GLY A 93 -1.55 -17.40 13.98
N SER A 94 -0.24 -17.23 13.76
CA SER A 94 0.72 -18.33 13.57
C SER A 94 1.15 -18.92 14.91
N PRO A 95 1.35 -20.25 15.02
CA PRO A 95 1.84 -20.89 16.25
C PRO A 95 3.21 -20.34 16.72
N TRP A 96 3.97 -19.73 15.81
CA TRP A 96 5.27 -19.12 16.09
C TRP A 96 5.17 -17.71 16.71
N ALA A 97 3.99 -17.08 16.70
CA ALA A 97 3.81 -15.73 17.23
C ALA A 97 4.12 -15.66 18.74
N GLY A 98 3.89 -16.74 19.48
CA GLY A 98 4.22 -16.84 20.91
C GLY A 98 5.72 -16.89 21.22
N LEU A 99 6.58 -17.27 20.25
CA LEU A 99 8.03 -17.33 20.45
C LEU A 99 8.72 -15.98 20.22
N ALA A 100 8.07 -15.03 19.54
CA ALA A 100 8.61 -13.70 19.32
C ALA A 100 8.33 -12.72 20.49
N ALA A 101 7.55 -13.16 21.49
CA ALA A 101 7.09 -12.35 22.61
C ALA A 101 7.78 -12.70 23.95
N GLY A 102 8.79 -13.60 23.93
CA GLY A 102 9.63 -13.96 25.09
C GLY A 102 11.10 -13.79 24.75
#